data_AF-A0A178VDE9-F1
#
_entry.id   AF-A0A178VDE9-F1
#
_cell.length_a   1.000
_cell.length_b   1.000
_cell.length_c   1.000
_cell.angle_alpha   90.00
_cell.angle_beta   90.00
_cell.angle_gamma   90.00
#
_symmetry.space_group_name_H-M   'P 1'
#
loop_
_entity.id
_entity.type
_entity.pdbx_description
1 polymer ?
#
loop_
_entity_poly.entity_id
_entity_poly.type
_entity_poly.pdbx_seq_one_letter_code
_entity_poly.pdbx_strand_id
1 'polypeptide(L)'
;MAGTVSLWRREAVFLTAMLATETGVVGISTLFKVATSKGLNLYAFLGYSYLLASLLLLPSLFFTDRSRSLPPLSLSILSKIGLLGLLGSMYVITGYIGIKYSNPTLASAISNITPALTFILAIIFRMEKVSFKERSSVAKVMGTILSLIGTLVVVLYHGPRVFVASSPPYINFRQLSPPLSSSNSDWLIGGALLTIRDIFVSVSFILQVQIFVLIHNRNNTKCWICSMQKRLILLSEAEFLKYNRLNRGKLVKP
;
A
#
# COMPACT_ATOMS: atom_id res chain seq x y z
N MET A 1 20.53 -17.24 -22.97
CA MET A 1 21.03 -16.51 -21.78
C MET A 1 20.53 -15.06 -21.67
N ALA A 2 20.24 -14.33 -22.75
CA ALA A 2 19.70 -12.96 -22.67
C ALA A 2 18.30 -12.85 -22.01
N GLY A 3 17.45 -13.87 -22.14
CA GLY A 3 16.11 -13.91 -21.55
C GLY A 3 16.08 -14.09 -20.02
N THR A 4 17.09 -14.75 -19.43
CA THR A 4 17.16 -14.97 -17.98
C THR A 4 17.75 -13.76 -17.25
N VAL A 5 18.73 -13.08 -17.84
CA VAL A 5 19.33 -11.84 -17.28
C VAL A 5 18.32 -10.68 -17.27
N SER A 6 17.50 -10.55 -18.31
CA SER A 6 16.42 -9.55 -18.35
C SER A 6 15.30 -9.84 -17.35
N LEU A 7 15.04 -11.11 -17.02
CA LEU A 7 14.08 -11.51 -16.01
C LEU A 7 14.57 -11.18 -14.59
N TRP A 8 15.81 -11.56 -14.27
CA TRP A 8 16.47 -11.26 -12.99
C TRP A 8 16.55 -9.77 -12.72
N ARG A 9 16.96 -8.98 -13.73
CA ARG A 9 16.98 -7.51 -13.63
C ARG A 9 15.59 -6.96 -13.32
N ARG A 10 14.54 -7.50 -13.93
CA ARG A 10 13.17 -7.04 -13.73
C ARG A 10 12.68 -7.35 -12.31
N GLU A 11 12.94 -8.55 -11.82
CA GLU A 11 12.58 -8.98 -10.46
C GLU A 11 13.35 -8.19 -9.40
N ALA A 12 14.65 -7.97 -9.60
CA ALA A 12 15.46 -7.13 -8.72
C ALA A 12 14.91 -5.70 -8.63
N VAL A 13 14.55 -5.06 -9.76
CA VAL A 13 13.97 -3.71 -9.76
C VAL A 13 12.67 -3.67 -8.95
N PHE A 14 11.82 -4.70 -9.05
CA PHE A 14 10.57 -4.77 -8.30
C PHE A 14 10.80 -4.93 -6.80
N LEU A 15 11.70 -5.83 -6.39
CA LEU A 15 12.04 -6.01 -4.98
C LEU A 15 12.65 -4.74 -4.39
N THR A 16 13.54 -4.08 -5.12
CA THR A 16 14.13 -2.81 -4.67
C THR A 16 13.09 -1.70 -4.53
N ALA A 17 12.13 -1.62 -5.46
CA ALA A 17 11.06 -0.63 -5.40
C ALA A 17 10.12 -0.90 -4.21
N MET A 18 9.72 -2.15 -4.02
CA MET A 18 8.87 -2.57 -2.89
C MET A 18 9.57 -2.30 -1.54
N LEU A 19 10.85 -2.66 -1.43
CA LEU A 19 11.61 -2.39 -0.21
C LEU A 19 11.73 -0.88 0.05
N ALA A 20 12.01 -0.08 -0.98
CA ALA A 20 12.09 1.37 -0.85
C ALA A 20 10.74 2.00 -0.44
N THR A 21 9.62 1.50 -0.97
CA THR A 21 8.29 2.01 -0.58
C THR A 21 7.94 1.64 0.85
N GLU A 22 8.14 0.39 1.26
CA GLU A 22 7.82 -0.05 2.63
C GLU A 22 8.70 0.64 3.67
N THR A 23 10.01 0.73 3.42
CA THR A 23 10.92 1.47 4.31
C THR A 23 10.56 2.96 4.38
N GLY A 24 10.15 3.57 3.26
CA GLY A 24 9.66 4.94 3.23
C GLY A 24 8.38 5.14 4.05
N VAL A 25 7.40 4.25 3.92
CA VAL A 25 6.13 4.31 4.66
C VAL A 25 6.36 4.20 6.17
N VAL A 26 7.17 3.23 6.59
CA VAL A 26 7.53 3.04 8.01
C VAL A 26 8.34 4.23 8.53
N GLY A 27 9.28 4.74 7.73
CA GLY A 27 10.08 5.92 8.06
C GLY A 27 9.22 7.16 8.29
N ILE A 28 8.30 7.47 7.38
CA ILE A 28 7.40 8.62 7.49
C ILE A 28 6.47 8.48 8.70
N SER A 29 5.92 7.29 8.93
CA SER A 29 5.04 7.02 10.07
C SER A 29 5.77 7.15 11.41
N THR A 30 7.06 6.77 11.44
CA THR A 30 7.94 6.93 12.59
C THR A 30 8.30 8.39 12.83
N LEU A 31 8.67 9.13 11.77
CA LEU A 31 8.92 10.57 11.83
C LEU A 31 7.68 11.33 12.33
N PHE A 32 6.49 10.98 11.83
CA PHE A 32 5.23 11.54 12.30
C PHE A 32 5.03 11.31 13.80
N LYS A 33 5.25 10.06 14.28
CA LYS A 33 5.10 9.74 15.71
C LYS A 33 6.05 10.56 16.58
N VAL A 34 7.31 10.72 16.16
CA VAL A 34 8.31 11.52 16.87
C VAL A 34 7.99 13.02 16.82
N ALA A 35 7.53 13.51 15.68
CA ALA A 35 7.21 14.93 15.52
C ALA A 35 5.99 15.32 16.38
N THR A 36 4.95 14.47 16.39
CA THR A 36 3.75 14.69 17.19
C THR A 36 4.00 14.50 18.69
N SER A 37 4.92 13.62 19.10
CA SER A 37 5.31 13.51 20.51
C SER A 37 6.08 14.73 21.02
N LYS A 38 6.68 15.52 20.12
CA LYS A 38 7.29 16.84 20.39
C LYS A 38 6.30 18.01 20.27
N GLY A 39 5.01 17.74 20.07
CA GLY A 39 3.97 18.76 20.00
C GLY A 39 3.64 19.29 18.60
N LEU A 40 4.21 18.73 17.53
CA LEU A 40 3.84 19.15 16.16
C LEU A 40 2.38 18.77 15.86
N ASN A 41 1.62 19.71 15.29
CA ASN A 41 0.26 19.45 14.82
C ASN A 41 0.25 18.54 13.57
N LEU A 42 -0.70 17.60 13.52
CA LEU A 42 -0.91 16.70 12.38
C LEU A 42 -1.04 17.44 11.05
N TYR A 43 -1.81 18.53 11.00
CA TYR A 43 -2.04 19.28 9.76
C TYR A 43 -0.77 20.00 9.27
N ALA A 44 0.05 20.50 10.21
CA ALA A 44 1.35 21.08 9.86
C ALA A 44 2.28 20.01 9.27
N PHE A 45 2.34 18.82 9.89
CA PHE A 45 3.13 17.70 9.35
C PHE A 45 2.70 17.30 7.94
N LEU A 46 1.38 17.20 7.70
CA LEU A 46 0.83 16.93 6.37
C LEU A 46 1.21 18.02 5.36
N GLY A 47 1.07 19.29 5.73
CA GLY A 47 1.44 20.43 4.88
C GLY A 47 2.89 20.36 4.43
N TYR A 48 3.84 20.18 5.36
CA TYR A 48 5.26 20.02 5.04
C TYR A 48 5.53 18.81 4.16
N SER A 49 4.90 17.67 4.44
CA SER A 49 5.08 16.43 3.68
C SER A 49 4.62 16.59 2.23
N TYR A 50 3.45 17.22 1.99
CA TYR A 50 2.94 17.45 0.65
C TYR A 50 3.74 18.50 -0.12
N LEU A 51 4.21 19.56 0.55
CA LEU A 51 5.10 20.55 -0.07
C LEU A 51 6.40 19.90 -0.52
N LEU A 52 7.03 19.11 0.35
CA LEU A 52 8.26 18.39 0.02
C LEU A 52 8.04 17.37 -1.11
N ALA A 53 6.94 16.61 -1.07
CA ALA A 53 6.58 15.69 -2.14
C ALA A 53 6.38 16.41 -3.48
N SER A 54 5.72 17.57 -3.48
CA SER A 54 5.53 18.40 -4.68
C SER A 54 6.88 18.87 -5.24
N LEU A 55 7.77 19.38 -4.39
CA LEU A 55 9.12 19.82 -4.79
C LEU A 55 9.97 18.67 -5.35
N LEU A 56 9.87 17.48 -4.76
CA LEU A 56 10.59 16.29 -5.24
C LEU A 56 10.02 15.74 -6.55
N LEU A 57 8.72 15.88 -6.77
CA LEU A 57 8.06 15.46 -8.01
C LEU A 57 8.22 16.48 -9.13
N LEU A 58 8.44 17.76 -8.82
CA LEU A 58 8.54 18.84 -9.80
C LEU A 58 9.61 18.58 -10.89
N PRO A 59 10.84 18.12 -10.59
CA PRO A 59 11.84 17.79 -11.62
C PRO A 59 11.38 16.69 -12.57
N SER A 60 10.62 15.70 -12.08
CA SER A 60 10.17 14.56 -12.90
C SER A 60 9.27 14.98 -14.06
N LEU A 61 8.60 16.14 -13.95
CA LEU A 61 7.77 16.70 -15.01
C LEU A 61 8.59 17.21 -16.20
N PHE A 62 9.83 17.66 -15.98
CA PHE A 62 10.69 18.19 -17.04
C PHE A 62 11.42 17.09 -17.82
N PHE A 63 11.72 15.96 -17.18
CA PHE A 63 12.40 14.82 -17.81
C PHE A 63 11.46 13.84 -18.52
N THR A 64 10.14 14.02 -18.38
CA THR A 64 9.17 13.13 -19.03
C THR A 64 8.82 13.66 -20.41
N ASP A 65 9.25 12.96 -21.47
CA ASP A 65 8.81 13.18 -22.85
C ASP A 65 7.29 12.99 -22.97
N ARG A 66 6.54 14.07 -22.74
CA ARG A 66 5.09 14.04 -22.66
C ARG A 66 4.50 14.21 -24.05
N SER A 67 3.77 13.20 -24.52
CA SER A 67 2.77 13.39 -25.57
C SER A 67 1.79 14.47 -25.09
N ARG A 68 1.76 15.61 -25.78
CA ARG A 68 1.07 16.86 -25.41
C ARG A 68 -0.46 16.77 -25.35
N SER A 69 -1.01 15.58 -25.60
CA SER A 69 -2.45 15.30 -25.63
C SER A 69 -2.92 14.87 -24.24
N LEU A 70 -3.54 15.79 -23.50
CA LEU A 70 -4.29 15.43 -22.29
C LEU A 70 -5.61 14.76 -22.72
N PRO A 71 -6.00 13.62 -22.11
CA PRO A 71 -7.31 13.04 -22.35
C PRO A 71 -8.40 14.09 -22.09
N PRO A 72 -9.44 14.18 -22.92
CA PRO A 72 -10.59 15.03 -22.63
C PRO A 72 -11.22 14.58 -21.30
N LEU A 73 -11.17 15.47 -20.30
CA LEU A 73 -11.72 15.22 -18.96
C LEU A 73 -13.24 15.31 -19.03
N SER A 74 -13.92 14.16 -18.98
CA SER A 74 -15.37 14.15 -18.77
C SER A 74 -15.71 14.41 -17.30
N LEU A 75 -16.87 15.02 -17.03
CA LEU A 75 -17.36 15.24 -15.66
C LEU A 75 -17.43 13.94 -14.84
N SER A 76 -17.71 12.81 -15.48
CA SER A 76 -17.70 11.49 -14.83
C SER A 76 -16.31 11.07 -14.34
N ILE A 77 -15.24 11.32 -15.13
CA ILE A 77 -13.86 11.04 -14.72
C ILE A 77 -13.45 12.00 -13.60
N LEU A 78 -13.82 13.28 -13.72
CA LEU A 78 -13.53 14.28 -12.70
C LEU A 78 -14.20 13.92 -11.36
N SER A 79 -15.46 13.49 -11.39
CA SER A 79 -16.18 13.01 -10.20
C SER A 79 -15.50 11.80 -9.56
N LYS A 80 -15.06 10.81 -10.35
CA LYS A 80 -14.31 9.64 -9.84
C LYS A 80 -12.96 10.02 -9.21
N ILE A 81 -12.23 10.95 -9.85
CA ILE A 81 -10.96 11.48 -9.30
C ILE A 81 -11.22 12.27 -8.01
N GLY A 82 -12.28 13.08 -7.97
CA GLY A 82 -12.69 13.82 -6.77
C GLY A 82 -13.04 12.89 -5.62
N LEU A 83 -13.80 11.82 -5.88
CA LEU A 83 -14.11 10.78 -4.89
C LEU A 83 -12.84 10.07 -4.39
N LEU A 84 -11.90 9.77 -5.30
CA LEU A 84 -10.62 9.17 -4.92
C LEU A 84 -9.78 10.12 -4.05
N GLY A 85 -9.79 11.43 -4.34
CA GLY A 85 -9.14 12.44 -3.52
C GLY A 85 -9.76 12.56 -2.12
N LEU A 86 -11.09 12.51 -2.03
CA LEU A 86 -11.82 12.51 -0.77
C LEU A 86 -11.50 11.28 0.08
N LEU A 87 -11.56 10.08 -0.51
CA LEU A 87 -11.17 8.86 0.20
C LEU A 87 -9.68 8.92 0.61
N GLY A 88 -8.85 9.45 -0.29
CA GLY A 88 -7.46 9.85 -0.09
C GLY A 88 -7.21 10.56 1.23
N SER A 89 -7.86 11.70 1.41
CA SER A 89 -7.71 12.52 2.60
C SER A 89 -8.22 11.80 3.86
N MET A 90 -9.35 11.09 3.76
CA MET A 90 -9.94 10.38 4.89
C MET A 90 -9.00 9.30 5.44
N TYR A 91 -8.42 8.44 4.61
CA TYR A 91 -7.54 7.39 5.09
C TYR A 91 -6.19 7.93 5.57
N VAL A 92 -5.69 9.03 4.99
CA VAL A 92 -4.46 9.70 5.45
C VAL A 92 -4.66 10.27 6.86
N ILE A 93 -5.73 11.05 7.07
CA ILE A 93 -6.02 11.67 8.37
C ILE A 93 -6.29 10.59 9.41
N THR A 94 -7.17 9.63 9.10
CA THR A 94 -7.51 8.53 10.02
C THR A 94 -6.27 7.70 10.38
N GLY A 95 -5.40 7.40 9.41
CA GLY A 95 -4.17 6.66 9.66
C GLY A 95 -3.20 7.38 10.60
N TYR A 96 -2.98 8.67 10.39
CA TYR A 96 -2.12 9.47 11.27
C TYR A 96 -2.71 9.64 12.68
N ILE A 97 -4.03 9.82 12.81
CA ILE A 97 -4.68 9.81 14.12
C ILE A 97 -4.52 8.42 14.78
N GLY A 98 -4.71 7.34 14.03
CA GLY A 98 -4.49 5.97 14.51
C GLY A 98 -3.07 5.74 15.04
N ILE A 99 -2.04 6.22 14.32
CA ILE A 99 -0.64 6.17 14.76
C ILE A 99 -0.41 7.03 16.01
N LYS A 100 -1.08 8.19 16.11
CA LYS A 100 -0.99 9.06 17.29
C LYS A 100 -1.45 8.33 18.56
N TYR A 101 -2.56 7.59 18.50
CA TYR A 101 -3.08 6.79 19.62
C TYR A 101 -2.36 5.44 19.81
N SER A 102 -1.67 4.93 18.79
CA SER A 102 -0.94 3.66 18.86
C SER A 102 0.56 3.85 18.58
N ASN A 103 1.13 3.13 17.62
CA ASN A 103 2.52 3.23 17.19
C ASN A 103 2.68 2.82 15.71
N PRO A 104 3.80 3.21 15.06
CA PRO A 104 4.08 2.86 13.66
C PRO A 104 4.13 1.35 13.38
N THR A 105 4.59 0.55 14.34
CA THR A 105 4.69 -0.92 14.19
C THR A 105 3.31 -1.56 14.07
N LEU A 106 2.35 -1.13 14.90
CA LEU A 106 0.96 -1.58 14.84
C LEU A 106 0.33 -1.19 13.50
N ALA A 107 0.57 0.04 13.04
CA ALA A 107 0.09 0.51 11.74
C ALA A 107 0.63 -0.33 10.57
N SER A 108 1.92 -0.69 10.60
CA SER A 108 2.53 -1.57 9.61
C SER A 108 1.96 -2.99 9.68
N ALA A 109 1.76 -3.53 10.88
CA ALA A 109 1.16 -4.84 11.07
C ALA A 109 -0.26 -4.92 10.51
N ILE A 110 -1.11 -3.95 10.86
CA ILE A 110 -2.51 -3.89 10.41
C ILE A 110 -2.58 -3.71 8.89
N SER A 111 -1.70 -2.88 8.30
CA SER A 111 -1.64 -2.62 6.86
C SER A 111 -1.51 -3.89 6.00
N ASN A 112 -0.98 -4.98 6.54
CA ASN A 112 -0.85 -6.27 5.85
C ASN A 112 -2.21 -6.91 5.51
N ILE A 113 -3.31 -6.46 6.12
CA ILE A 113 -4.70 -6.88 5.79
C ILE A 113 -5.21 -6.19 4.53
N THR A 114 -4.65 -5.06 4.12
CA THR A 114 -5.07 -4.30 2.92
C THR A 114 -5.23 -5.17 1.65
N PRO A 115 -4.27 -6.02 1.25
CA PRO A 115 -4.46 -6.90 0.09
C PRO A 115 -5.63 -7.88 0.26
N ALA A 116 -5.85 -8.40 1.47
CA ALA A 116 -6.96 -9.30 1.78
C ALA A 116 -8.32 -8.57 1.66
N LEU A 117 -8.45 -7.38 2.24
CA LEU A 117 -9.65 -6.54 2.11
C LEU A 117 -9.93 -6.15 0.65
N THR A 118 -8.89 -5.80 -0.09
CA THR A 118 -8.99 -5.46 -1.51
C THR A 118 -9.54 -6.64 -2.32
N PHE A 119 -9.04 -7.86 -2.07
CA PHE A 119 -9.53 -9.07 -2.72
C PHE A 119 -11.00 -9.39 -2.35
N ILE A 120 -11.36 -9.27 -1.07
CA ILE A 120 -12.74 -9.46 -0.61
C ILE A 120 -13.68 -8.47 -1.30
N LEU A 121 -13.33 -7.19 -1.34
CA LEU A 121 -14.10 -6.17 -2.03
C LEU A 121 -14.20 -6.45 -3.54
N ALA A 122 -13.14 -6.95 -4.19
CA ALA A 122 -13.17 -7.32 -5.59
C ALA A 122 -14.17 -8.47 -5.88
N ILE A 123 -14.32 -9.41 -4.96
CA ILE A 123 -15.36 -10.46 -5.05
C ILE A 123 -16.76 -9.85 -4.87
N ILE A 124 -16.95 -8.99 -3.87
CA ILE A 124 -18.25 -8.34 -3.59
C ILE A 124 -18.71 -7.51 -4.79
N PHE A 125 -17.82 -6.74 -5.41
CA PHE A 125 -18.11 -5.97 -6.62
C PHE A 125 -18.17 -6.81 -7.91
N ARG A 126 -18.07 -8.16 -7.80
CA ARG A 126 -18.05 -9.10 -8.93
C ARG A 126 -16.98 -8.80 -9.98
N MET A 127 -15.88 -8.16 -9.57
CA MET A 127 -14.72 -7.90 -10.42
C MET A 127 -13.85 -9.16 -10.57
N GLU A 128 -13.87 -10.04 -9.57
CA GLU A 128 -13.15 -11.32 -9.57
C GLU A 128 -14.13 -12.48 -9.46
N LYS A 129 -13.94 -13.54 -10.27
CA LYS A 129 -14.70 -14.79 -10.18
C LYS A 129 -13.87 -15.84 -9.44
N VAL A 130 -14.36 -16.29 -8.29
CA VAL A 130 -13.70 -17.33 -7.51
C VAL A 130 -14.06 -18.70 -8.09
N SER A 131 -13.04 -19.47 -8.47
CA SER A 131 -13.19 -20.84 -8.99
C SER A 131 -12.18 -21.76 -8.32
N PHE A 132 -12.67 -22.70 -7.50
CA PHE A 132 -11.82 -23.68 -6.81
C PHE A 132 -11.11 -24.66 -7.77
N LYS A 133 -11.53 -24.70 -9.04
CA LYS A 133 -10.85 -25.47 -10.09
C LYS A 133 -9.57 -24.77 -10.58
N GLU A 134 -9.51 -23.44 -10.45
CA GLU A 134 -8.36 -22.67 -10.89
C GLU A 134 -7.36 -22.52 -9.75
N ARG A 135 -6.15 -23.09 -9.93
CA ARG A 135 -5.02 -22.85 -9.01
C ARG A 135 -4.84 -21.35 -8.76
N SER A 136 -5.02 -20.57 -9.83
CA SER A 136 -5.58 -19.21 -9.89
C SER A 136 -6.06 -18.61 -8.57
N SER A 137 -7.34 -18.86 -8.42
CA SER A 137 -8.22 -18.39 -7.38
C SER A 137 -7.92 -19.04 -6.04
N VAL A 138 -7.50 -20.32 -6.02
CA VAL A 138 -7.19 -21.03 -4.77
C VAL A 138 -6.07 -20.33 -4.01
N ALA A 139 -5.01 -19.93 -4.69
CA ALA A 139 -3.92 -19.26 -4.01
C ALA A 139 -4.22 -17.82 -3.61
N LYS A 140 -5.06 -17.09 -4.36
CA LYS A 140 -5.56 -15.78 -3.91
C LYS A 140 -6.32 -15.92 -2.59
N VAL A 141 -7.18 -16.93 -2.48
CA VAL A 141 -7.90 -17.25 -1.24
C VAL A 141 -6.95 -17.65 -0.12
N MET A 142 -5.98 -18.55 -0.37
CA MET A 142 -4.99 -18.95 0.63
C MET A 142 -4.12 -17.78 1.11
N GLY A 143 -3.68 -16.92 0.19
CA GLY A 143 -2.93 -15.71 0.51
C GLY A 143 -3.74 -14.72 1.35
N THR A 144 -5.05 -14.61 1.08
CA THR A 144 -5.99 -13.80 1.88
C THR A 144 -6.10 -14.33 3.31
N ILE A 145 -6.29 -15.64 3.47
CA ILE A 145 -6.38 -16.30 4.79
C ILE A 145 -5.06 -16.11 5.56
N LEU A 146 -3.92 -16.36 4.90
CA LEU A 146 -2.61 -16.26 5.52
C LEU A 146 -2.28 -14.81 5.94
N SER A 147 -2.68 -13.81 5.15
CA SER A 147 -2.54 -12.38 5.49
C SER A 147 -3.36 -11.99 6.73
N LEU A 148 -4.61 -12.46 6.82
CA LEU A 148 -5.47 -12.22 7.99
C LEU A 148 -4.89 -12.88 9.25
N ILE A 149 -4.45 -14.14 9.16
CA ILE A 149 -3.82 -14.87 10.27
C ILE A 149 -2.53 -14.17 10.69
N GLY A 150 -1.65 -13.84 9.75
CA GLY A 150 -0.37 -13.18 10.04
C GLY A 150 -0.57 -11.87 10.77
N THR A 151 -1.56 -11.08 10.37
CA THR A 151 -1.87 -9.82 11.04
C THR A 151 -2.46 -10.04 12.43
N LEU A 152 -3.38 -10.98 12.59
CA LEU A 152 -3.95 -11.33 13.90
C LEU A 152 -2.86 -11.75 14.88
N VAL A 153 -1.92 -12.58 14.42
CA VAL A 153 -0.75 -12.99 15.22
C VAL A 153 0.06 -11.77 15.62
N VAL A 154 0.48 -10.91 14.69
CA VAL A 154 1.33 -9.75 15.02
C VAL A 154 0.62 -8.75 15.94
N VAL A 155 -0.69 -8.55 15.79
CA VAL A 155 -1.49 -7.63 16.62
C VAL A 155 -1.71 -8.17 18.04
N LEU A 156 -1.96 -9.48 18.18
CA LEU A 156 -2.22 -10.12 19.48
C LEU A 156 -0.95 -10.62 20.18
N TYR A 157 0.18 -10.68 19.49
CA TYR A 157 1.43 -11.17 20.05
C TYR A 157 2.04 -10.15 21.01
N HIS A 158 1.75 -10.33 22.30
CA HIS A 158 2.41 -9.62 23.40
C HIS A 158 3.73 -10.31 23.79
N GLY A 159 4.68 -10.43 22.86
CA GLY A 159 5.97 -11.08 23.12
C GLY A 159 7.03 -10.15 23.76
N PRO A 160 8.06 -10.70 24.44
CA PRO A 160 9.23 -9.96 24.90
C PRO A 160 10.00 -9.32 23.73
N ARG A 161 10.52 -8.11 23.95
CA ARG A 161 11.16 -7.27 22.93
C ARG A 161 12.52 -7.87 22.52
N VAL A 162 12.67 -8.25 21.26
CA VAL A 162 13.88 -8.90 20.72
C VAL A 162 15.03 -7.91 20.44
N PHE A 163 14.75 -6.60 20.37
CA PHE A 163 15.77 -5.56 20.20
C PHE A 163 15.95 -4.74 21.48
N VAL A 164 16.67 -5.30 22.45
CA VAL A 164 17.32 -4.52 23.51
C VAL A 164 18.72 -4.18 23.00
N ALA A 165 18.85 -3.08 22.27
CA ALA A 165 20.16 -2.50 22.01
C ALA A 165 20.69 -1.89 23.32
N SER A 166 21.77 -2.46 23.84
CA SER A 166 22.48 -1.96 25.02
C SER A 166 23.09 -0.58 24.74
N SER A 167 22.50 0.48 25.32
CA SER A 167 23.02 1.82 25.74
C SER A 167 24.05 2.61 24.89
N PRO A 168 23.86 3.95 24.69
CA PRO A 168 24.52 5.01 25.49
C PRO A 168 23.58 6.20 25.89
N PRO A 169 24.01 7.19 26.73
CA PRO A 169 23.12 8.10 27.47
C PRO A 169 22.65 9.36 26.72
N TYR A 170 22.55 9.35 25.38
CA TYR A 170 22.05 10.52 24.64
C TYR A 170 21.04 10.10 23.57
N ILE A 171 19.92 10.83 23.55
CA ILE A 171 18.71 10.65 22.73
C ILE A 171 17.76 9.54 23.23
N ASN A 172 16.81 9.95 24.07
CA ASN A 172 15.67 9.15 24.52
C ASN A 172 14.76 8.73 23.34
N PHE A 173 15.12 7.65 22.63
CA PHE A 173 14.22 6.90 21.75
C PHE A 173 13.13 6.11 22.53
N ARG A 174 13.06 6.27 23.86
CA ARG A 174 12.05 5.65 24.75
C ARG A 174 10.60 6.06 24.45
N GLN A 175 10.35 7.09 23.65
CA GLN A 175 8.99 7.60 23.36
C GLN A 175 8.29 6.97 22.14
N LEU A 176 8.94 6.10 21.37
CA LEU A 176 8.28 5.41 20.24
C LEU A 176 7.43 4.20 20.67
N SER A 177 7.48 3.82 21.95
CA SER A 177 6.68 2.74 22.53
C SER A 177 5.66 3.32 23.51
N PRO A 178 4.50 2.66 23.71
CA PRO A 178 3.49 3.18 24.63
C PRO A 178 4.11 3.30 26.01
N PRO A 179 3.87 4.40 26.74
CA PRO A 179 4.16 4.39 28.16
C PRO A 179 3.36 3.23 28.77
N LEU A 180 3.93 2.54 29.75
CA LEU A 180 3.25 1.48 30.52
C LEU A 180 1.98 2.01 31.27
N SER A 181 1.61 3.27 31.03
CA SER A 181 0.47 4.03 31.54
C SER A 181 -0.49 4.53 30.44
N SER A 182 -0.30 4.22 29.15
CA SER A 182 -1.37 4.46 28.16
C SER A 182 -2.45 3.43 28.39
N SER A 183 -3.63 3.89 28.83
CA SER A 183 -4.82 3.07 28.99
C SER A 183 -4.98 2.11 27.80
N ASN A 184 -5.30 0.83 28.05
CA ASN A 184 -5.63 -0.16 27.01
C ASN A 184 -6.64 0.40 25.97
N SER A 185 -7.45 1.39 26.36
CA SER A 185 -8.36 2.11 25.46
C SER A 185 -7.67 2.80 24.29
N ASP A 186 -6.54 3.48 24.51
CA ASP A 186 -5.90 4.29 23.47
C ASP A 186 -5.29 3.42 22.37
N TRP A 187 -4.66 2.32 22.78
CA TRP A 187 -4.15 1.32 21.83
C TRP A 187 -5.27 0.69 21.01
N LEU A 188 -6.40 0.36 21.65
CA LEU A 188 -7.57 -0.21 20.98
C LEU A 188 -8.20 0.79 19.99
N ILE A 189 -8.34 2.05 20.39
CA ILE A 189 -8.82 3.14 19.52
C ILE A 189 -7.88 3.32 18.33
N GLY A 190 -6.57 3.32 18.57
CA GLY A 190 -5.56 3.39 17.52
C GLY A 190 -5.66 2.24 16.53
N GLY A 191 -5.79 1.00 17.02
CA GLY A 191 -6.01 -0.18 16.19
C GLY A 191 -7.29 -0.12 15.36
N ALA A 192 -8.42 0.30 15.97
CA ALA A 192 -9.68 0.47 15.26
C ALA A 192 -9.59 1.51 14.13
N LEU A 193 -8.98 2.66 14.40
CA LEU A 193 -8.76 3.71 13.40
C LEU A 193 -7.86 3.22 12.25
N LEU A 194 -6.83 2.43 12.54
CA LEU A 194 -5.95 1.84 11.54
C LEU A 194 -6.69 0.82 10.65
N THR A 195 -7.55 -0.01 11.23
CA THR A 195 -8.40 -0.93 10.46
C THR A 195 -9.39 -0.17 9.56
N ILE A 196 -10.01 0.90 10.08
CA ILE A 196 -10.87 1.77 9.27
C ILE A 196 -10.09 2.40 8.12
N ARG A 197 -8.86 2.88 8.38
CA ARG A 197 -7.95 3.38 7.34
C ARG A 197 -7.72 2.33 6.25
N ASP A 198 -7.49 1.07 6.59
CA ASP A 198 -7.23 0.00 5.61
C ASP A 198 -8.44 -0.33 4.73
N ILE A 199 -9.66 -0.24 5.29
CA ILE A 199 -10.89 -0.35 4.51
C ILE A 199 -10.96 0.76 3.47
N PHE A 200 -10.72 2.02 3.86
CA PHE A 200 -10.71 3.14 2.94
C PHE A 200 -9.59 3.03 1.88
N VAL A 201 -8.39 2.57 2.25
CA VAL A 201 -7.30 2.30 1.31
C VAL A 201 -7.71 1.24 0.30
N SER A 202 -8.34 0.15 0.74
CA SER A 202 -8.78 -0.94 -0.14
C SER A 202 -9.85 -0.48 -1.15
N VAL A 203 -10.82 0.33 -0.70
CA VAL A 203 -11.81 0.96 -1.60
C VAL A 203 -11.13 1.90 -2.59
N SER A 204 -10.15 2.67 -2.15
CA SER A 204 -9.39 3.60 -2.99
C SER A 204 -8.61 2.85 -4.08
N PHE A 205 -8.02 1.69 -3.78
CA PHE A 205 -7.34 0.87 -4.78
C PHE A 205 -8.28 0.36 -5.86
N ILE A 206 -9.50 -0.09 -5.51
CA ILE A 206 -10.48 -0.51 -6.51
C ILE A 206 -10.89 0.64 -7.43
N LEU A 207 -11.17 1.82 -6.86
CA LEU A 207 -11.49 3.01 -7.65
C LEU A 207 -10.31 3.42 -8.54
N GLN A 208 -9.08 3.34 -8.04
CA GLN A 208 -7.88 3.63 -8.81
C GLN A 208 -7.74 2.69 -10.02
N VAL A 209 -7.96 1.38 -9.85
CA VAL A 209 -7.96 0.40 -10.96
C VAL A 209 -9.06 0.71 -11.98
N GLN A 210 -10.26 1.09 -11.55
CA GLN A 210 -11.35 1.43 -12.47
C GLN A 210 -11.03 2.69 -13.27
N ILE A 211 -10.60 3.77 -12.61
CA ILE A 211 -10.21 5.03 -13.28
C ILE A 211 -9.10 4.78 -14.27
N PHE A 212 -8.11 3.99 -13.86
CA PHE A 212 -7.00 3.57 -14.69
C PHE A 212 -7.47 2.88 -15.98
N VAL A 213 -8.32 1.87 -15.86
CA VAL A 213 -8.80 1.09 -17.02
C VAL A 213 -9.62 1.98 -17.95
N LEU A 214 -10.44 2.87 -17.39
CA LEU A 214 -11.22 3.84 -18.16
C LEU A 214 -10.33 4.81 -18.95
N ILE A 215 -9.29 5.37 -18.32
CA ILE A 215 -8.35 6.30 -18.98
C ILE A 215 -7.55 5.56 -20.04
N HIS A 216 -7.06 4.36 -19.74
CA HIS A 216 -6.28 3.56 -20.69
C HIS A 216 -7.09 3.20 -21.94
N ASN A 217 -8.34 2.77 -21.78
CA ASN A 217 -9.22 2.40 -22.90
C ASN A 217 -9.59 3.62 -23.77
N ARG A 218 -9.78 4.79 -23.16
CA ARG A 218 -10.16 6.02 -23.88
C ARG A 218 -9.02 6.57 -24.75
N ASN A 219 -7.78 6.44 -24.29
CA ASN A 219 -6.70 7.29 -24.81
C ASN A 219 -5.74 6.61 -25.80
N ASN A 220 -5.91 5.31 -26.11
CA ASN A 220 -5.08 4.49 -27.02
C ASN A 220 -3.54 4.67 -26.88
N THR A 221 -3.11 5.32 -25.80
CA THR A 221 -1.74 5.77 -25.55
C THR A 221 -1.21 4.96 -24.40
N LYS A 222 0.03 4.50 -24.57
CA LYS A 222 0.84 3.90 -23.51
C LYS A 222 1.20 4.99 -22.50
N CYS A 223 0.22 5.45 -21.71
CA CYS A 223 0.49 6.36 -20.60
C CYS A 223 1.40 5.64 -19.61
N TRP A 224 2.59 6.18 -19.36
CA TRP A 224 3.61 5.57 -18.49
C TRP A 224 3.18 5.50 -17.02
N ILE A 225 2.46 6.53 -16.55
CA ILE A 225 1.79 6.52 -15.23
C ILE A 225 0.81 5.35 -15.18
N CYS A 226 0.11 5.09 -16.28
CA CYS A 226 -0.71 3.89 -16.39
C CYS A 226 0.15 2.60 -16.44
N SER A 227 1.25 2.54 -17.18
CA SER A 227 2.10 1.34 -17.20
C SER A 227 2.69 1.01 -15.80
N MET A 228 3.02 2.03 -15.02
CA MET A 228 3.58 1.93 -13.67
C MET A 228 2.53 1.48 -12.64
N GLN A 229 1.32 2.05 -12.61
CA GLN A 229 0.25 1.61 -11.70
C GLN A 229 -0.31 0.23 -12.06
N LYS A 230 -0.46 -0.09 -13.36
CA LYS A 230 -0.82 -1.46 -13.77
C LYS A 230 0.25 -2.45 -13.33
N ARG A 231 1.53 -2.08 -13.44
CA ARG A 231 2.63 -2.91 -12.95
C ARG A 231 2.58 -3.03 -11.43
N LEU A 232 2.42 -1.97 -10.66
CA LEU A 232 2.41 -2.03 -9.19
C LEU A 232 1.27 -2.89 -8.62
N ILE A 233 0.09 -2.87 -9.26
CA ILE A 233 -1.06 -3.69 -8.86
C ILE A 233 -0.98 -5.11 -9.44
N LEU A 234 -0.49 -5.28 -10.68
CA LEU A 234 -0.15 -6.62 -11.19
C LEU A 234 1.06 -7.22 -10.48
N LEU A 235 1.87 -6.46 -9.75
CA LEU A 235 3.03 -6.91 -8.99
C LEU A 235 2.64 -7.53 -7.66
N SER A 236 1.53 -7.11 -7.04
CA SER A 236 0.95 -7.87 -5.93
C SER A 236 0.29 -9.17 -6.40
N GLU A 237 -0.11 -9.26 -7.68
CA GLU A 237 -0.66 -10.48 -8.30
C GLU A 237 0.37 -11.31 -9.12
N ALA A 238 1.61 -10.83 -9.27
CA ALA A 238 2.58 -11.34 -10.26
C ALA A 238 3.19 -12.71 -9.91
N GLU A 239 3.14 -13.11 -8.65
CA GLU A 239 3.49 -14.47 -8.23
C GLU A 239 2.56 -15.51 -8.89
N PHE A 240 1.31 -15.13 -9.20
CA PHE A 240 0.28 -16.11 -9.54
C PHE A 240 0.12 -16.40 -11.04
N LEU A 241 0.21 -15.37 -11.90
CA LEU A 241 0.06 -15.54 -13.35
C LEU A 241 1.30 -16.14 -14.03
N LYS A 242 2.47 -16.09 -13.40
CA LYS A 242 3.71 -16.70 -13.93
C LYS A 242 3.73 -18.21 -13.70
N TYR A 243 3.19 -18.69 -12.56
CA TYR A 243 2.98 -20.13 -12.31
C TYR A 243 2.01 -20.76 -13.32
N ASN A 244 0.92 -20.07 -13.67
CA ASN A 244 -0.09 -20.61 -14.59
C ASN A 244 0.35 -20.63 -16.06
N ARG A 245 1.34 -19.80 -16.46
CA ARG A 245 1.96 -19.86 -17.79
C ARG A 245 3.00 -20.99 -17.92
N LEU A 246 3.67 -21.37 -16.84
CA LEU A 246 4.62 -22.48 -16.83
C LEU A 246 3.94 -23.87 -16.88
N ASN A 247 2.72 -24.00 -16.35
CA ASN A 247 1.96 -25.26 -16.42
C ASN A 247 1.14 -25.46 -17.70
N ARG A 248 0.79 -24.40 -18.44
CA ARG A 248 0.16 -24.55 -19.76
C ARG A 248 1.11 -25.05 -20.85
N GLY A 249 2.44 -24.93 -20.65
CA GLY A 249 3.45 -25.48 -21.56
C GLY A 249 3.75 -26.98 -21.40
N LYS A 250 3.14 -27.66 -20.40
CA LYS A 250 3.38 -29.08 -20.11
C LYS A 250 2.20 -30.01 -20.38
N LEU A 251 1.08 -29.50 -20.89
CA LEU A 251 -0.13 -30.29 -21.20
C LEU A 251 -0.48 -30.35 -22.69
N VAL A 252 0.43 -29.90 -23.57
CA VAL A 252 0.30 -30.11 -25.01
C VAL A 252 1.64 -30.60 -25.55
N LYS A 253 1.86 -31.91 -25.48
CA LYS A 253 2.54 -32.66 -26.54
C LYS A 253 1.72 -33.94 -26.77
N PRO A 254 1.54 -34.33 -28.04
CA PRO A 254 0.60 -35.37 -28.46
C PRO A 254 0.93 -36.74 -27.86
#